data_AF-A0A2R6J941-F1
#
_entry.id   AF-A0A2R6J941-F1
#
_cell.length_a   1.000
_cell.length_b   1.000
_cell.length_c   1.000
_cell.angle_alpha   90.00
_cell.angle_beta   90.00
_cell.angle_gamma   90.00
#
_symmetry.space_group_name_H-M   'P 1'
#
loop_
_entity.id
_entity.type
_entity.pdbx_description
1 polymer ?
#
loop_
_entity_poly.entity_id
_entity_poly.type
_entity_poly.pdbx_seq_one_letter_code
_entity_poly.pdbx_strand_id
1 'polypeptide(L)'
;MSFAALSGCIGKIQNLAGRDRNRQLSLSIATAPASRDVYAVRIANHLREGLKRAGIDVSVPLMQPDVLLRETLVNQEYDLVVWRYPGRGDPDELRTLLHSSYGEEAGWQNPFGFSNVALDEALDRQRQLGGRERVETVHEVQNRVVQYQPFTVVAFADHIAAARTDRFAGWTGGGVTDAIDYLRADRTGEEGTFRPVVRDLRPTRNRNPMAVEFRDRANVLDLLYEPLVRRVDGEAVPWLARSVDFDGSTARLRLRETDWHDGTPVTADDVAFTYEFLQDTSLGEFDTPVPTPWRRGAVSLVDRASAGDGELGIEFATDRPAVARRALEVPILPEHVWTEYTGAADLAGIDIVGGTTEALVRANQEPVGSGPLQFVSATEDRSLVLEAFESHFLARGDDEGIPDPYADPPCARARAT
;
A
#
# COMPACT_ATOMS: atom_id res chain seq x y z
N MET A 1 33.81 3.84 -22.24
CA MET A 1 33.64 4.57 -23.52
C MET A 1 32.17 4.52 -23.87
N SER A 2 31.52 5.69 -23.83
CA SER A 2 30.07 5.88 -23.84
C SER A 2 29.42 5.49 -25.17
N PHE A 3 28.35 4.69 -25.10
CA PHE A 3 27.28 4.62 -26.10
C PHE A 3 26.03 5.28 -25.49
N ALA A 4 26.09 6.59 -25.29
CA ALA A 4 24.96 7.40 -24.86
C ALA A 4 25.06 8.75 -25.58
N ALA A 5 24.57 8.80 -26.81
CA ALA A 5 24.14 9.98 -27.56
C ALA A 5 24.07 9.57 -29.03
N LEU A 6 22.90 9.17 -29.54
CA LEU A 6 22.58 9.28 -30.98
C LEU A 6 21.09 9.08 -31.32
N SER A 7 20.21 8.66 -30.40
CA SER A 7 18.77 8.56 -30.71
C SER A 7 18.05 9.92 -30.86
N GLY A 8 18.67 11.02 -30.45
CA GLY A 8 18.05 12.36 -30.46
C GLY A 8 18.10 13.14 -31.77
N CYS A 9 18.82 12.68 -32.80
CA CYS A 9 19.07 13.49 -34.00
C CYS A 9 18.54 12.91 -35.33
N ILE A 10 18.02 11.68 -35.36
CA ILE A 10 17.46 11.08 -36.59
C ILE A 10 15.97 11.45 -36.80
N GLY A 11 15.26 11.87 -35.76
CA GLY A 11 13.86 12.32 -35.86
C GLY A 11 13.64 13.67 -36.55
N LYS A 12 14.69 14.48 -36.78
CA LYS A 12 14.55 15.85 -37.30
C LYS A 12 14.75 16.01 -38.82
N ILE A 13 15.04 14.95 -39.57
CA ILE A 13 15.31 15.04 -41.03
C ILE A 13 14.29 14.27 -41.90
N GLN A 14 13.24 13.65 -41.33
CA GLN A 14 12.14 13.07 -42.11
C GLN A 14 10.92 13.99 -42.32
N ASN A 15 10.98 15.27 -41.91
CA ASN A 15 9.83 16.17 -41.94
C ASN A 15 9.76 17.16 -43.12
N LEU A 16 10.43 16.86 -44.24
CA LEU A 16 10.41 17.74 -45.43
C LEU A 16 9.88 17.09 -46.72
N ALA A 17 9.37 15.86 -46.67
CA ALA A 17 8.83 15.19 -47.86
C ALA A 17 7.58 14.33 -47.62
N GLY A 18 6.77 14.69 -46.62
CA GLY A 18 5.43 14.14 -46.43
C GLY A 18 4.52 15.21 -45.84
N ARG A 19 3.56 15.69 -46.61
CA ARG A 19 2.43 16.47 -46.07
C ARG A 19 1.55 15.51 -45.24
N ASP A 20 2.01 15.10 -44.07
CA ASP A 20 1.12 14.51 -43.08
C ASP A 20 0.32 15.65 -42.46
N ARG A 21 -0.99 15.62 -42.71
CA ARG A 21 -1.96 16.55 -42.15
C ARG A 21 -1.79 16.57 -40.63
N ASN A 22 -1.88 17.74 -40.00
CA ASN A 22 -1.96 17.89 -38.54
C ASN A 22 -2.90 16.82 -37.94
N ARG A 23 -2.36 15.74 -37.40
CA ARG A 23 -3.16 14.71 -36.73
C ARG A 23 -3.62 15.32 -35.41
N GLN A 24 -4.92 15.25 -35.16
CA GLN A 24 -5.51 15.69 -33.90
C GLN A 24 -4.84 14.94 -32.74
N LEU A 25 -4.39 15.66 -31.71
CA LEU A 25 -3.88 15.01 -30.48
C LEU A 25 -4.99 14.11 -29.92
N SER A 26 -4.65 12.87 -29.62
CA SER A 26 -5.58 11.87 -29.07
C SER A 26 -5.04 11.38 -27.74
N LEU A 27 -5.90 11.33 -26.71
CA LEU A 27 -5.56 10.86 -25.36
C LEU A 27 -6.58 9.82 -24.87
N SER A 28 -6.19 9.03 -23.89
CA SER A 28 -7.07 8.15 -23.12
C SER A 28 -7.21 8.65 -21.68
N ILE A 29 -8.39 8.49 -21.09
CA ILE A 29 -8.62 8.69 -19.65
C ILE A 29 -9.04 7.37 -19.05
N ALA A 30 -8.09 6.64 -18.46
CA ALA A 30 -8.34 5.36 -17.81
C ALA A 30 -9.08 5.56 -16.48
N THR A 31 -10.13 4.77 -16.26
CA THR A 31 -10.89 4.84 -15.01
C THR A 31 -11.66 3.55 -14.71
N ALA A 32 -12.10 3.39 -13.47
CA ALA A 32 -12.93 2.26 -13.06
C ALA A 32 -14.35 2.38 -13.65
N PRO A 33 -15.06 1.26 -13.92
CA PRO A 33 -16.44 1.31 -14.37
C PRO A 33 -17.36 1.86 -13.28
N ALA A 34 -18.51 2.41 -13.68
CA ALA A 34 -19.49 3.00 -12.77
C ALA A 34 -20.03 2.03 -11.70
N SER A 35 -20.04 0.72 -11.99
CA SER A 35 -20.38 -0.32 -11.00
C SER A 35 -19.41 -0.38 -9.82
N ARG A 36 -18.18 0.13 -10.00
CA ARG A 36 -17.15 0.24 -8.96
C ARG A 36 -17.08 1.67 -8.43
N ASP A 37 -17.00 2.65 -9.31
CA ASP A 37 -16.95 4.08 -8.97
C ASP A 37 -17.70 4.96 -9.99
N VAL A 38 -18.91 5.39 -9.62
CA VAL A 38 -19.73 6.29 -10.45
C VAL A 38 -19.10 7.68 -10.59
N TYR A 39 -18.39 8.15 -9.56
CA TYR A 39 -17.81 9.49 -9.55
C TYR A 39 -16.59 9.58 -10.47
N ALA A 40 -15.76 8.55 -10.50
CA ALA A 40 -14.61 8.48 -11.39
C ALA A 40 -15.03 8.60 -12.87
N VAL A 41 -16.09 7.90 -13.28
CA VAL A 41 -16.67 8.01 -14.64
C VAL A 41 -17.22 9.41 -14.92
N ARG A 42 -17.86 10.07 -13.93
CA ARG A 42 -18.37 11.45 -14.11
C ARG A 42 -17.23 12.44 -14.30
N ILE A 43 -16.17 12.32 -13.49
CA ILE A 43 -14.96 13.15 -13.60
C ILE A 43 -14.29 12.95 -14.96
N ALA A 44 -14.09 11.70 -15.38
CA ALA A 44 -13.47 11.37 -16.66
C ALA A 44 -14.27 11.94 -17.85
N ASN A 45 -15.61 11.83 -17.82
CA ASN A 45 -16.46 12.39 -18.87
C ASN A 45 -16.44 13.93 -18.89
N HIS A 46 -16.42 14.57 -17.73
CA HIS A 46 -16.31 16.03 -17.64
C HIS A 46 -14.97 16.52 -18.22
N LEU A 47 -13.87 15.84 -17.88
CA LEU A 47 -12.54 16.13 -18.41
C LEU A 47 -12.48 15.90 -19.93
N ARG A 48 -13.04 14.78 -20.41
CA ARG A 48 -13.18 14.47 -21.84
C ARG A 48 -13.90 15.59 -22.59
N GLU A 49 -15.01 16.10 -22.08
CA GLU A 49 -15.75 17.20 -22.70
C GLU A 49 -14.93 18.50 -22.77
N GLY A 50 -14.18 18.81 -21.71
CA GLY A 50 -13.25 19.94 -21.68
C GLY A 50 -12.15 19.81 -22.74
N LEU A 51 -11.48 18.66 -22.80
CA LEU A 51 -10.42 18.38 -23.76
C LEU A 51 -10.94 18.37 -25.21
N LYS A 52 -12.13 17.83 -25.45
CA LYS A 52 -12.78 17.88 -26.77
C LYS A 52 -13.07 19.30 -27.24
N ARG A 53 -13.51 20.20 -26.33
CA ARG A 53 -13.68 21.63 -26.66
C ARG A 53 -12.35 22.31 -26.99
N ALA A 54 -11.24 21.85 -26.43
CA ALA A 54 -9.89 22.30 -26.76
C ALA A 54 -9.33 21.66 -28.05
N GLY A 55 -10.10 20.81 -28.74
CA GLY A 55 -9.69 20.17 -29.99
C GLY A 55 -8.89 18.88 -29.81
N ILE A 56 -8.86 18.28 -28.62
CA ILE A 56 -8.18 17.01 -28.34
C ILE A 56 -9.19 15.87 -28.46
N ASP A 57 -8.88 14.83 -29.23
CA ASP A 57 -9.70 13.61 -29.24
C ASP A 57 -9.43 12.79 -27.97
N VAL A 58 -10.48 12.24 -27.38
CA VAL A 58 -10.38 11.59 -26.06
C VAL A 58 -11.29 10.38 -25.97
N SER A 59 -10.68 9.25 -25.62
CA SER A 59 -11.33 8.00 -25.25
C SER A 59 -11.34 7.82 -23.72
N VAL A 60 -12.29 7.04 -23.19
CA VAL A 60 -12.41 6.76 -21.75
C VAL A 60 -12.50 5.25 -21.57
N PRO A 61 -11.37 4.52 -21.60
CA PRO A 61 -11.37 3.09 -21.34
C PRO A 61 -11.80 2.82 -19.89
N LEU A 62 -12.77 1.90 -19.73
CA LEU A 62 -13.24 1.44 -18.43
C LEU A 62 -12.54 0.13 -18.09
N MET A 63 -11.79 0.11 -16.99
CA MET A 63 -10.97 -1.03 -16.58
C MET A 63 -11.41 -1.53 -15.21
N GLN A 64 -11.41 -2.85 -14.98
CA GLN A 64 -11.60 -3.37 -13.62
C GLN A 64 -10.49 -2.84 -12.70
N PRO A 65 -10.76 -2.64 -11.40
CA PRO A 65 -9.81 -1.97 -10.49
C PRO A 65 -8.42 -2.59 -10.47
N ASP A 66 -8.31 -3.91 -10.50
CA ASP A 66 -7.03 -4.63 -10.57
C ASP A 66 -6.26 -4.34 -11.86
N VAL A 67 -6.94 -4.26 -13.01
CA VAL A 67 -6.32 -3.90 -14.29
C VAL A 67 -5.90 -2.43 -14.27
N LEU A 68 -6.78 -1.53 -13.82
CA LEU A 68 -6.48 -0.10 -13.76
C LEU A 68 -5.23 0.18 -12.92
N LEU A 69 -5.14 -0.41 -11.72
CA LEU A 69 -4.00 -0.23 -10.84
C LEU A 69 -2.74 -0.89 -11.39
N ARG A 70 -2.84 -2.03 -12.08
CA ARG A 70 -1.69 -2.65 -12.74
C ARG A 70 -1.13 -1.75 -13.83
N GLU A 71 -1.96 -1.31 -14.77
CA GLU A 71 -1.50 -0.42 -15.85
C GLU A 71 -0.91 0.88 -15.31
N THR A 72 -1.47 1.40 -14.22
CA THR A 72 -1.03 2.71 -13.69
C THR A 72 0.17 2.62 -12.75
N LEU A 73 0.18 1.67 -11.80
CA LEU A 73 1.21 1.57 -10.75
C LEU A 73 2.37 0.67 -11.16
N VAL A 74 2.11 -0.38 -11.95
CA VAL A 74 3.13 -1.39 -12.28
C VAL A 74 3.71 -1.11 -13.65
N ASN A 75 2.85 -1.04 -14.68
CA ASN A 75 3.32 -0.84 -16.06
C ASN A 75 3.60 0.64 -16.38
N GLN A 76 3.00 1.56 -15.61
CA GLN A 76 3.01 3.00 -15.88
C GLN A 76 2.54 3.36 -17.31
N GLU A 77 1.59 2.59 -17.84
CA GLU A 77 1.02 2.74 -19.19
C GLU A 77 -0.32 3.50 -19.15
N TYR A 78 -0.29 4.83 -19.17
CA TYR A 78 -1.49 5.66 -19.24
C TYR A 78 -1.19 7.08 -19.75
N ASP A 79 -2.17 7.74 -20.37
CA ASP A 79 -2.08 9.18 -20.66
C ASP A 79 -2.64 10.01 -19.48
N LEU A 80 -3.84 9.66 -19.03
CA LEU A 80 -4.54 10.26 -17.89
C LEU A 80 -5.26 9.16 -17.12
N VAL A 81 -5.22 9.23 -15.78
CA VAL A 81 -5.95 8.31 -14.90
C VAL A 81 -6.88 9.08 -13.97
N VAL A 82 -8.09 8.56 -13.77
CA VAL A 82 -8.99 8.99 -12.70
C VAL A 82 -9.17 7.84 -11.72
N TRP A 83 -8.62 8.03 -10.53
CA TRP A 83 -8.58 7.04 -9.45
C TRP A 83 -8.63 7.71 -8.08
N ARG A 84 -8.71 6.89 -7.02
CA ARG A 84 -8.68 7.34 -5.63
C ARG A 84 -7.30 7.07 -5.03
N TYR A 85 -6.62 8.13 -4.61
CA TYR A 85 -5.36 8.01 -3.87
C TYR A 85 -5.62 7.43 -2.47
N PRO A 86 -4.86 6.40 -2.00
CA PRO A 86 -5.11 5.71 -0.74
C PRO A 86 -4.49 6.37 0.52
N GLY A 87 -3.93 7.59 0.44
CA GLY A 87 -3.23 8.24 1.57
C GLY A 87 -3.98 8.28 2.90
N ARG A 88 -3.24 8.25 4.02
CA ARG A 88 -3.73 8.14 5.40
C ARG A 88 -3.57 9.44 6.21
N GLY A 89 -3.15 10.52 5.55
CA GLY A 89 -3.31 11.89 6.05
C GLY A 89 -2.06 12.55 6.63
N ASP A 90 -0.91 11.87 6.69
CA ASP A 90 0.36 12.53 7.03
C ASP A 90 0.97 13.19 5.77
N PRO A 91 1.35 14.48 5.81
CA PRO A 91 1.98 15.16 4.66
C PRO A 91 3.28 14.54 4.15
N ASP A 92 3.97 13.73 4.96
CA ASP A 92 5.20 13.05 4.51
C ASP A 92 4.89 11.95 3.46
N GLU A 93 3.66 11.45 3.37
CA GLU A 93 3.24 10.55 2.28
C GLU A 93 3.46 11.17 0.89
N LEU A 94 3.43 12.51 0.79
CA LEU A 94 3.76 13.22 -0.44
C LEU A 94 5.19 12.96 -0.91
N ARG A 95 6.12 12.66 0.01
CA ARG A 95 7.49 12.32 -0.35
C ARG A 95 7.54 11.02 -1.14
N THR A 96 6.88 9.98 -0.65
CA THR A 96 6.74 8.72 -1.41
C THR A 96 6.07 8.97 -2.76
N LEU A 97 5.01 9.77 -2.78
CA LEU A 97 4.22 10.02 -3.98
C LEU A 97 4.91 10.88 -5.04
N LEU A 98 5.88 11.74 -4.70
CA LEU A 98 6.36 12.79 -5.61
C LEU A 98 7.89 12.92 -5.70
N HIS A 99 8.65 12.22 -4.87
CA HIS A 99 10.10 12.38 -4.88
C HIS A 99 10.74 11.73 -6.10
N SER A 100 11.69 12.43 -6.73
CA SER A 100 12.33 11.99 -7.98
C SER A 100 13.04 10.64 -7.86
N SER A 101 13.51 10.24 -6.67
CA SER A 101 14.21 8.96 -6.47
C SER A 101 13.35 7.73 -6.77
N TYR A 102 12.03 7.89 -6.83
CA TYR A 102 11.08 6.81 -7.11
C TYR A 102 10.54 6.83 -8.55
N GLY A 103 10.99 7.77 -9.40
CA GLY A 103 10.35 8.03 -10.70
C GLY A 103 10.40 6.88 -11.70
N GLU A 104 11.28 5.90 -11.50
CA GLU A 104 11.43 4.70 -12.33
C GLU A 104 10.96 3.42 -11.59
N GLU A 105 10.44 3.53 -10.36
CA GLU A 105 9.98 2.38 -9.58
C GLU A 105 8.48 2.10 -9.79
N ALA A 106 8.10 0.82 -9.72
CA ALA A 106 6.69 0.41 -9.75
C ALA A 106 6.03 0.57 -8.36
N GLY A 107 4.79 1.04 -8.31
CA GLY A 107 3.99 1.12 -7.08
C GLY A 107 3.36 2.48 -6.84
N TRP A 108 3.01 2.74 -5.58
CA TRP A 108 2.44 4.03 -5.15
C TRP A 108 3.48 5.13 -4.99
N GLN A 109 4.76 4.77 -5.04
CA GLN A 109 5.86 5.69 -5.04
C GLN A 109 6.02 6.29 -6.43
N ASN A 110 5.82 7.61 -6.54
CA ASN A 110 5.91 8.38 -7.77
C ASN A 110 5.38 7.72 -9.06
N PRO A 111 4.09 7.31 -9.09
CA PRO A 111 3.50 6.67 -10.27
C PRO A 111 3.42 7.60 -11.48
N PHE A 112 3.74 8.89 -11.31
CA PHE A 112 3.68 9.93 -12.33
C PHE A 112 4.98 10.10 -13.11
N GLY A 113 6.07 9.45 -12.68
CA GLY A 113 7.42 9.74 -13.19
C GLY A 113 7.85 11.19 -12.95
N PHE A 114 7.33 11.84 -11.91
CA PHE A 114 7.56 13.27 -11.65
C PHE A 114 8.98 13.50 -11.14
N SER A 115 9.69 14.49 -11.68
CA SER A 115 11.00 14.87 -11.17
C SER A 115 11.13 16.38 -11.03
N ASN A 116 11.48 16.83 -9.82
CA ASN A 116 11.67 18.25 -9.52
C ASN A 116 12.57 18.44 -8.30
N VAL A 117 13.82 18.86 -8.54
CA VAL A 117 14.84 19.06 -7.49
C VAL A 117 14.36 19.99 -6.38
N ALA A 118 13.67 21.08 -6.72
CA ALA A 118 13.20 22.01 -5.71
C ALA A 118 12.15 21.31 -4.82
N LEU A 119 11.18 20.61 -5.40
CA LEU A 119 10.19 19.87 -4.62
C LEU A 119 10.85 18.80 -3.76
N ASP A 120 11.84 18.08 -4.28
CA ASP A 120 12.60 17.06 -3.55
C ASP A 120 13.23 17.63 -2.27
N GLU A 121 13.91 18.77 -2.36
CA GLU A 121 14.50 19.47 -1.21
C GLU A 121 13.43 19.87 -0.17
N ALA A 122 12.24 20.29 -0.59
CA ALA A 122 11.15 20.63 0.33
C ALA A 122 10.55 19.38 0.99
N LEU A 123 10.43 18.28 0.26
CA LEU A 123 9.99 16.97 0.75
C LEU A 123 10.97 16.40 1.79
N ASP A 124 12.28 16.54 1.57
CA ASP A 124 13.31 16.13 2.52
C ASP A 124 13.31 17.00 3.78
N ARG A 125 13.21 18.32 3.61
CA ARG A 125 13.17 19.24 4.75
C ARG A 125 11.97 18.97 5.66
N GLN A 126 10.76 18.77 5.12
CA GLN A 126 9.57 18.54 5.98
C GLN A 126 9.71 17.30 6.87
N ARG A 127 10.50 16.30 6.46
CA ARG A 127 10.74 15.07 7.21
C ARG A 127 11.63 15.31 8.43
N GLN A 128 12.57 16.27 8.31
CA GLN A 128 13.53 16.61 9.35
C GLN A 128 13.01 17.65 10.35
N LEU A 129 11.98 18.40 9.97
CA LEU A 129 11.42 19.49 10.77
C LEU A 129 10.29 19.03 11.70
N GLY A 130 9.99 19.85 12.71
CA GLY A 130 8.84 19.70 13.59
C GLY A 130 8.09 21.01 13.80
N GLY A 131 6.93 20.95 14.46
CA GLY A 131 6.16 22.13 14.85
C GLY A 131 5.84 23.06 13.69
N ARG A 132 5.98 24.37 13.93
CA ARG A 132 5.60 25.42 12.97
C ARG A 132 6.42 25.40 11.67
N GLU A 133 7.72 25.15 11.75
CA GLU A 133 8.60 25.12 10.57
C GLU A 133 8.22 23.98 9.61
N ARG A 134 7.84 22.82 10.15
CA ARG A 134 7.29 21.72 9.35
C ARG A 134 6.00 22.15 8.64
N VAL A 135 5.08 22.80 9.34
CA VAL A 135 3.81 23.27 8.77
C VAL A 135 4.05 24.26 7.62
N GLU A 136 4.96 25.23 7.81
CA GLU A 136 5.33 26.19 6.76
C GLU A 136 5.96 25.50 5.55
N THR A 137 6.82 24.50 5.77
CA THR A 137 7.44 23.71 4.68
C THR A 137 6.40 22.84 3.96
N VAL A 138 5.42 22.27 4.68
CA VAL A 138 4.31 21.52 4.06
C VAL A 138 3.46 22.43 3.18
N HIS A 139 3.19 23.67 3.60
CA HIS A 139 2.50 24.64 2.75
C HIS A 139 3.32 24.98 1.49
N GLU A 140 4.65 25.09 1.60
CA GLU A 140 5.54 25.24 0.45
C GLU A 140 5.42 24.06 -0.52
N VAL A 141 5.47 22.82 0.00
CA VAL A 141 5.27 21.59 -0.79
C VAL A 141 3.92 21.63 -1.51
N GLN A 142 2.83 21.90 -0.79
CA GLN A 142 1.48 21.95 -1.36
C GLN A 142 1.34 23.00 -2.46
N ASN A 143 1.91 24.20 -2.25
CA ASN A 143 1.91 25.27 -3.27
C ASN A 143 2.66 24.85 -4.53
N ARG A 144 3.80 24.16 -4.39
CA ARG A 144 4.56 23.63 -5.52
C ARG A 144 3.80 22.54 -6.27
N VAL A 145 3.12 21.63 -5.56
CA VAL A 145 2.26 20.61 -6.18
C VAL A 145 1.13 21.27 -6.98
N VAL A 146 0.50 22.32 -6.45
CA VAL A 146 -0.54 23.06 -7.18
C VAL A 146 0.02 23.80 -8.40
N GLN A 147 1.27 24.28 -8.33
CA GLN A 147 1.92 24.98 -9.44
C GLN A 147 2.38 24.04 -10.56
N TYR A 148 2.99 22.91 -10.21
CA TYR A 148 3.53 21.94 -11.18
C TYR A 148 2.50 20.91 -11.66
N GLN A 149 1.45 20.67 -10.87
CA GLN A 149 0.34 19.76 -11.17
C GLN A 149 0.73 18.35 -11.63
N PRO A 150 1.61 17.61 -10.90
CA PRO A 150 1.82 16.18 -11.19
C PRO A 150 0.52 15.36 -11.08
N PHE A 151 -0.41 15.83 -10.23
CA PHE A 151 -1.79 15.38 -10.17
C PHE A 151 -2.69 16.56 -9.76
N THR A 152 -4.01 16.39 -9.93
CA THR A 152 -5.00 17.37 -9.45
C THR A 152 -6.08 16.66 -8.64
N VAL A 153 -6.33 17.14 -7.41
CA VAL A 153 -7.44 16.66 -6.57
C VAL A 153 -8.74 17.29 -7.05
N VAL A 154 -9.65 16.47 -7.58
CA VAL A 154 -10.92 16.94 -8.15
C VAL A 154 -12.05 16.95 -7.11
N ALA A 155 -12.08 15.96 -6.22
CA ALA A 155 -13.11 15.83 -5.20
C ALA A 155 -12.62 14.98 -4.02
N PHE A 156 -13.27 15.16 -2.87
CA PHE A 156 -13.15 14.26 -1.71
C PHE A 156 -14.43 13.43 -1.64
N ALA A 157 -14.27 12.10 -1.57
CA ALA A 157 -15.40 11.19 -1.47
C ALA A 157 -15.87 11.09 -0.02
N ASP A 158 -17.17 11.29 0.20
CA ASP A 158 -17.79 10.98 1.49
C ASP A 158 -17.76 9.47 1.74
N HIS A 159 -17.38 9.08 2.95
CA HIS A 159 -17.50 7.71 3.41
C HIS A 159 -18.84 7.54 4.13
N ILE A 160 -19.75 6.78 3.51
CA ILE A 160 -21.08 6.49 4.06
C ILE A 160 -21.13 5.00 4.37
N ALA A 161 -21.39 4.68 5.64
CA ALA A 161 -21.62 3.32 6.09
C ALA A 161 -22.99 3.18 6.76
N ALA A 162 -23.51 1.96 6.76
CA ALA A 162 -24.68 1.56 7.50
C ALA A 162 -24.36 0.30 8.30
N ALA A 163 -24.77 0.27 9.57
CA ALA A 163 -24.54 -0.86 10.46
C ALA A 163 -25.82 -1.23 11.20
N ARG A 164 -25.97 -2.53 11.51
CA ARG A 164 -27.04 -3.07 12.34
C ARG A 164 -26.60 -3.03 13.80
N THR A 165 -27.22 -2.15 14.59
CA THR A 165 -26.86 -1.94 16.01
C THR A 165 -27.51 -2.94 16.96
N ASP A 166 -28.47 -3.73 16.50
CA ASP A 166 -29.15 -4.79 17.26
C ASP A 166 -28.34 -6.09 17.34
N ARG A 167 -27.21 -6.20 16.62
CA ARG A 167 -26.34 -7.39 16.59
C ARG A 167 -24.92 -7.09 17.03
N PHE A 168 -24.42 -5.92 16.64
CA PHE A 168 -23.08 -5.46 16.94
C PHE A 168 -23.09 -3.99 17.32
N ALA A 169 -22.32 -3.63 18.35
CA ALA A 169 -22.05 -2.26 18.77
C ALA A 169 -20.59 -1.86 18.46
N GLY A 170 -20.12 -0.72 18.97
CA GLY A 170 -18.72 -0.28 18.82
C GLY A 170 -18.38 0.39 17.48
N TRP A 171 -19.37 0.67 16.63
CA TRP A 171 -19.17 1.29 15.32
C TRP A 171 -18.58 2.70 15.40
N THR A 172 -17.52 2.93 14.62
CA THR A 172 -16.96 4.27 14.39
C THR A 172 -17.93 5.16 13.62
N GLY A 173 -17.82 6.47 13.84
CA GLY A 173 -18.55 7.45 13.03
C GLY A 173 -18.13 7.35 11.57
N GLY A 174 -19.07 7.07 10.66
CA GLY A 174 -18.76 6.81 9.25
C GLY A 174 -18.46 5.34 8.92
N GLY A 175 -18.50 4.43 9.90
CA GLY A 175 -18.24 2.99 9.77
C GLY A 175 -16.77 2.63 9.59
N VAL A 176 -16.51 1.36 9.23
CA VAL A 176 -15.16 0.82 9.08
C VAL A 176 -14.38 1.61 8.02
N THR A 177 -13.34 2.32 8.45
CA THR A 177 -12.44 3.09 7.59
C THR A 177 -11.04 2.50 7.54
N ASP A 178 -10.64 1.82 8.62
CA ASP A 178 -9.39 1.08 8.74
C ASP A 178 -9.67 -0.38 9.09
N ALA A 179 -8.75 -1.27 8.75
CA ALA A 179 -8.93 -2.70 9.01
C ALA A 179 -9.10 -3.01 10.51
N ILE A 180 -8.44 -2.25 11.38
CA ILE A 180 -8.55 -2.43 12.83
C ILE A 180 -9.95 -2.07 13.37
N ASP A 181 -10.76 -1.29 12.64
CA ASP A 181 -12.13 -0.96 13.06
C ASP A 181 -13.03 -2.20 13.14
N TYR A 182 -12.69 -3.27 12.42
CA TYR A 182 -13.38 -4.56 12.56
C TYR A 182 -13.17 -5.21 13.94
N LEU A 183 -12.08 -4.89 14.64
CA LEU A 183 -11.81 -5.41 15.98
C LEU A 183 -12.65 -4.69 17.04
N ARG A 184 -13.14 -3.47 16.78
CA ARG A 184 -14.00 -2.70 17.69
C ARG A 184 -15.43 -3.25 17.81
N ALA A 185 -15.80 -4.20 16.95
CA ALA A 185 -17.18 -4.66 16.84
C ALA A 185 -17.55 -5.58 18.01
N ASP A 186 -18.31 -5.04 18.97
CA ASP A 186 -18.79 -5.79 20.13
C ASP A 186 -20.07 -6.54 19.82
N ARG A 187 -20.16 -7.82 20.19
CA ARG A 187 -21.41 -8.59 20.07
C ARG A 187 -22.46 -8.10 21.06
N THR A 188 -23.66 -7.83 20.56
CA THR A 188 -24.82 -7.48 21.39
C THR A 188 -25.98 -8.48 21.31
N GLY A 189 -25.88 -9.51 20.46
CA GLY A 189 -26.91 -10.54 20.26
C GLY A 189 -26.38 -11.98 20.20
N GLU A 190 -27.27 -12.94 19.89
CA GLU A 190 -26.96 -14.39 19.85
C GLU A 190 -26.15 -14.83 18.62
N GLU A 191 -26.14 -14.03 17.54
CA GLU A 191 -25.29 -14.24 16.37
C GLU A 191 -23.89 -13.69 16.70
N GLY A 192 -22.77 -14.42 16.67
CA GLY A 192 -22.40 -15.63 15.98
C GLY A 192 -21.34 -15.29 14.93
N THR A 193 -21.75 -14.70 13.82
CA THR A 193 -20.85 -14.41 12.71
C THR A 193 -21.01 -12.96 12.29
N PHE A 194 -19.91 -12.22 12.32
CA PHE A 194 -19.88 -10.88 11.77
C PHE A 194 -19.87 -10.97 10.24
N ARG A 195 -20.82 -10.30 9.55
CA ARG A 195 -20.97 -10.37 8.09
C ARG A 195 -20.91 -8.99 7.43
N PRO A 196 -19.71 -8.42 7.22
CA PRO A 196 -19.59 -7.16 6.51
C PRO A 196 -19.87 -7.35 5.01
N VAL A 197 -20.62 -6.40 4.43
CA VAL A 197 -20.73 -6.27 2.97
C VAL A 197 -19.61 -5.37 2.51
N VAL A 198 -18.71 -5.90 1.69
CA VAL A 198 -17.53 -5.15 1.20
C VAL A 198 -17.69 -4.81 -0.28
N ARG A 199 -17.19 -3.63 -0.67
CA ARG A 199 -17.24 -3.19 -2.09
C ARG A 199 -16.10 -3.75 -2.93
N ASP A 200 -15.02 -4.15 -2.26
CA ASP A 200 -13.85 -4.73 -2.88
C ASP A 200 -13.83 -6.25 -2.69
N LEU A 201 -13.96 -6.97 -3.80
CA LEU A 201 -13.93 -8.43 -3.83
C LEU A 201 -12.58 -8.97 -4.32
N ARG A 202 -11.61 -8.10 -4.65
CA ARG A 202 -10.24 -8.52 -5.02
C ARG A 202 -9.59 -9.44 -3.97
N PRO A 203 -9.79 -9.25 -2.65
CA PRO A 203 -9.31 -10.19 -1.64
C PRO A 203 -9.82 -11.63 -1.76
N THR A 204 -10.94 -11.86 -2.48
CA THR A 204 -11.44 -13.22 -2.74
C THR A 204 -10.63 -13.95 -3.80
N ARG A 205 -9.88 -13.22 -4.65
CA ARG A 205 -9.05 -13.73 -5.74
C ARG A 205 -7.57 -13.78 -5.33
N ASN A 206 -7.04 -12.66 -4.82
CA ASN A 206 -5.64 -12.50 -4.46
C ASN A 206 -5.51 -11.98 -3.01
N ARG A 207 -4.71 -12.67 -2.19
CA ARG A 207 -4.44 -12.33 -0.77
C ARG A 207 -2.96 -12.04 -0.52
N ASN A 208 -2.21 -11.72 -1.57
CA ASN A 208 -0.81 -11.35 -1.45
C ASN A 208 -0.70 -9.97 -0.79
N PRO A 209 0.00 -9.84 0.35
CA PRO A 209 0.13 -8.57 1.05
C PRO A 209 0.87 -7.49 0.24
N MET A 210 1.68 -7.89 -0.74
CA MET A 210 2.53 -7.01 -1.56
C MET A 210 1.95 -6.64 -2.94
N ALA A 211 0.92 -7.34 -3.41
CA ALA A 211 0.36 -7.11 -4.75
C ALA A 211 -0.51 -5.84 -4.78
N VAL A 212 0.11 -4.69 -5.05
CA VAL A 212 -0.50 -3.34 -4.95
C VAL A 212 -1.84 -3.20 -5.67
N GLU A 213 -2.03 -3.89 -6.80
CA GLU A 213 -3.24 -3.84 -7.59
C GLU A 213 -4.43 -4.60 -6.99
N PHE A 214 -4.20 -5.40 -5.94
CA PHE A 214 -5.22 -6.14 -5.19
C PHE A 214 -5.47 -5.57 -3.78
N ARG A 215 -4.95 -4.37 -3.47
CA ARG A 215 -5.07 -3.74 -2.15
C ARG A 215 -5.95 -2.48 -2.18
N ASP A 216 -6.57 -2.15 -1.04
CA ASP A 216 -7.36 -0.93 -0.80
C ASP A 216 -7.19 -0.48 0.68
N ARG A 217 -7.68 0.71 1.02
CA ARG A 217 -7.56 1.36 2.35
C ARG A 217 -8.07 0.54 3.53
N ALA A 218 -9.23 -0.12 3.38
CA ALA A 218 -9.91 -0.87 4.44
C ALA A 218 -9.90 -2.38 4.15
N ASN A 219 -8.73 -2.90 3.76
CA ASN A 219 -8.63 -4.29 3.36
C ASN A 219 -8.63 -5.21 4.59
N VAL A 220 -9.63 -6.09 4.67
CA VAL A 220 -9.71 -7.12 5.72
C VAL A 220 -8.45 -8.01 5.75
N LEU A 221 -7.69 -8.07 4.66
CA LEU A 221 -6.39 -8.75 4.61
C LEU A 221 -5.34 -8.12 5.55
N ASP A 222 -5.49 -6.86 5.96
CA ASP A 222 -4.61 -6.22 6.95
C ASP A 222 -4.83 -6.78 8.38
N LEU A 223 -5.83 -7.67 8.57
CA LEU A 223 -6.02 -8.45 9.79
C LEU A 223 -5.49 -9.89 9.67
N LEU A 224 -4.97 -10.29 8.51
CA LEU A 224 -4.26 -11.55 8.35
C LEU A 224 -2.80 -11.45 8.78
N TYR A 225 -2.21 -10.25 8.69
CA TYR A 225 -0.81 -10.00 8.97
C TYR A 225 -0.66 -8.95 10.07
N GLU A 226 0.36 -9.09 10.92
CA GLU A 226 0.67 -8.08 11.92
C GLU A 226 1.87 -7.20 11.54
N PRO A 227 1.74 -5.88 11.67
CA PRO A 227 2.90 -5.01 11.77
C PRO A 227 3.44 -4.97 13.21
N LEU A 228 4.69 -4.53 13.35
CA LEU A 228 5.32 -4.31 14.67
C LEU A 228 4.60 -3.21 15.45
N VAL A 229 4.14 -2.18 14.74
CA VAL A 229 3.41 -1.02 15.27
C VAL A 229 2.16 -0.79 14.42
N ARG A 230 1.03 -0.49 15.06
CA ARG A 230 -0.20 -0.06 14.39
C ARG A 230 -0.52 1.38 14.67
N ARG A 231 -1.14 2.05 13.70
CA ARG A 231 -1.71 3.38 13.91
C ARG A 231 -3.14 3.26 14.43
N VAL A 232 -3.41 3.84 15.59
CA VAL A 232 -4.73 3.87 16.24
C VAL A 232 -5.06 5.33 16.54
N ASP A 233 -6.19 5.82 16.00
CA ASP A 233 -6.64 7.21 16.16
C ASP A 233 -5.54 8.26 15.83
N GLY A 234 -4.69 7.94 14.84
CA GLY A 234 -3.59 8.80 14.39
C GLY A 234 -2.26 8.57 15.11
N GLU A 235 -2.23 7.82 16.21
CA GLU A 235 -1.06 7.57 17.04
C GLU A 235 -0.43 6.21 16.75
N ALA A 236 0.91 6.13 16.78
CA ALA A 236 1.66 4.90 16.54
C ALA A 236 1.81 4.09 17.84
N VAL A 237 1.11 2.96 17.92
CA VAL A 237 1.01 2.08 19.10
C VAL A 237 1.78 0.78 18.87
N PRO A 238 2.69 0.37 19.79
CA PRO A 238 3.30 -0.97 19.75
C PRO A 238 2.23 -2.06 19.67
N TRP A 239 2.40 -2.99 18.72
CA TRP A 239 1.41 -4.02 18.44
C TRP A 239 2.03 -5.41 18.57
N LEU A 240 2.54 -6.02 17.49
CA LEU A 240 3.35 -7.24 17.57
C LEU A 240 4.65 -6.98 18.34
N ALA A 241 5.21 -5.76 18.25
CA ALA A 241 6.24 -5.34 19.17
C ALA A 241 5.60 -5.00 20.53
N ARG A 242 6.07 -5.65 21.60
CA ARG A 242 5.76 -5.30 22.98
C ARG A 242 6.41 -3.98 23.36
N SER A 243 7.66 -3.75 22.97
CA SER A 243 8.39 -2.51 23.21
C SER A 243 9.22 -2.10 22.01
N VAL A 244 9.43 -0.78 21.87
CA VAL A 244 10.29 -0.17 20.85
C VAL A 244 11.12 0.92 21.53
N ASP A 245 12.39 0.61 21.74
CA ASP A 245 13.34 1.47 22.45
C ASP A 245 14.32 2.09 21.45
N PHE A 246 14.11 3.37 21.13
CA PHE A 246 14.97 4.12 20.19
C PHE A 246 16.25 4.62 20.87
N ASP A 247 17.38 4.47 20.17
CA ASP A 247 18.67 5.07 20.47
C ASP A 247 19.26 5.65 19.18
N GLY A 248 19.08 6.96 18.99
CA GLY A 248 19.42 7.66 17.75
C GLY A 248 18.68 7.09 16.54
N SER A 249 19.44 6.64 15.54
CA SER A 249 18.93 6.00 14.32
C SER A 249 18.73 4.49 14.45
N THR A 250 18.80 3.94 15.67
CA THR A 250 18.59 2.52 15.92
C THR A 250 17.41 2.31 16.87
N ALA A 251 16.73 1.17 16.77
CA ALA A 251 15.78 0.73 17.77
C ALA A 251 16.01 -0.73 18.16
N ARG A 252 15.85 -1.01 19.45
CA ARG A 252 15.73 -2.37 19.98
C ARG A 252 14.27 -2.66 20.26
N LEU A 253 13.83 -3.84 19.85
CA LEU A 253 12.44 -4.28 19.94
C LEU A 253 12.35 -5.61 20.67
N ARG A 254 11.24 -5.79 21.39
CA ARG A 254 10.83 -7.09 21.94
C ARG A 254 9.49 -7.47 21.34
N LEU A 255 9.39 -8.69 20.84
CA LEU A 255 8.16 -9.21 20.24
C LEU A 255 7.23 -9.79 21.31
N ARG A 256 5.94 -9.78 21.02
CA ARG A 256 4.95 -10.62 21.73
C ARG A 256 5.08 -12.05 21.25
N GLU A 257 4.74 -12.99 22.14
CA GLU A 257 4.67 -14.39 21.79
C GLU A 257 3.36 -14.67 21.04
N THR A 258 3.47 -15.05 19.77
CA THR A 258 2.35 -15.45 18.92
C THR A 258 2.83 -16.44 17.87
N ASP A 259 1.91 -17.20 17.32
CA ASP A 259 2.19 -18.12 16.22
C ASP A 259 1.78 -17.51 14.88
N TRP A 260 2.39 -17.98 13.81
CA TRP A 260 1.85 -17.92 12.46
C TRP A 260 0.58 -18.79 12.39
N HIS A 261 -0.30 -18.52 11.41
CA HIS A 261 -1.56 -19.26 11.24
C HIS A 261 -1.35 -20.76 10.97
N ASP A 262 -0.15 -21.19 10.57
CA ASP A 262 0.22 -22.60 10.41
C ASP A 262 0.76 -23.26 11.70
N GLY A 263 0.84 -22.51 12.80
CA GLY A 263 1.32 -22.96 14.10
C GLY A 263 2.82 -22.80 14.35
N THR A 264 3.60 -22.31 13.38
CA THR A 264 5.02 -21.99 13.57
C THR A 264 5.15 -20.72 14.43
N PRO A 265 6.05 -20.64 15.43
CA PRO A 265 6.23 -19.42 16.22
C PRO A 265 6.73 -18.25 15.36
N VAL A 266 6.24 -17.02 15.63
CA VAL A 266 6.81 -15.79 15.07
C VAL A 266 8.12 -15.45 15.79
N THR A 267 9.18 -15.19 15.02
CA THR A 267 10.52 -14.94 15.56
C THR A 267 11.08 -13.58 15.15
N ALA A 268 12.19 -13.18 15.78
CA ALA A 268 12.95 -12.00 15.35
C ALA A 268 13.59 -12.21 13.96
N ASP A 269 13.92 -13.45 13.59
CA ASP A 269 14.46 -13.81 12.28
C ASP A 269 13.44 -13.52 11.17
N ASP A 270 12.15 -13.85 11.37
CA ASP A 270 11.08 -13.49 10.44
C ASP A 270 11.01 -11.98 10.16
N VAL A 271 11.26 -11.17 11.19
CA VAL A 271 11.26 -9.71 11.06
C VAL A 271 12.48 -9.22 10.28
N ALA A 272 13.67 -9.75 10.59
CA ALA A 272 14.90 -9.42 9.87
C ALA A 272 14.77 -9.81 8.39
N PHE A 273 14.32 -11.04 8.13
CA PHE A 273 13.96 -11.55 6.81
C PHE A 273 12.98 -10.63 6.10
N THR A 274 11.88 -10.24 6.76
CA THR A 274 10.85 -9.39 6.14
C THR A 274 11.44 -8.11 5.57
N TYR A 275 12.29 -7.41 6.33
CA TYR A 275 12.86 -6.15 5.85
C TYR A 275 13.86 -6.35 4.72
N GLU A 276 14.70 -7.39 4.79
CA GLU A 276 15.61 -7.76 3.69
C GLU A 276 14.82 -8.12 2.42
N PHE A 277 13.82 -8.98 2.55
CA PHE A 277 12.97 -9.44 1.47
C PHE A 277 12.13 -8.33 0.83
N LEU A 278 11.62 -7.37 1.61
CA LEU A 278 10.88 -6.24 1.04
C LEU A 278 11.81 -5.24 0.33
N GLN A 279 13.08 -5.14 0.73
CA GLN A 279 14.08 -4.35 0.00
C GLN A 279 14.49 -5.01 -1.32
N ASP A 280 14.59 -6.33 -1.35
CA ASP A 280 14.86 -7.13 -2.54
C ASP A 280 14.12 -8.47 -2.47
N THR A 281 13.01 -8.57 -3.19
CA THR A 281 12.20 -9.79 -3.22
C THR A 281 12.89 -10.96 -3.94
N SER A 282 14.00 -10.70 -4.64
CA SER A 282 14.81 -11.76 -5.26
C SER A 282 15.87 -12.33 -4.32
N LEU A 283 16.09 -11.70 -3.15
CA LEU A 283 17.17 -12.03 -2.22
C LEU A 283 18.54 -12.20 -2.92
N GLY A 284 18.82 -11.32 -3.90
CA GLY A 284 20.06 -11.35 -4.67
C GLY A 284 20.14 -12.43 -5.76
N GLU A 285 19.05 -13.13 -6.09
CA GLU A 285 19.03 -14.03 -7.26
C GLU A 285 19.16 -13.27 -8.58
N PHE A 286 18.78 -11.99 -8.62
CA PHE A 286 18.88 -11.15 -9.81
C PHE A 286 20.07 -10.19 -9.71
N ASP A 287 20.56 -9.74 -10.87
CA ASP A 287 21.65 -8.76 -10.94
C ASP A 287 21.25 -7.38 -10.37
N THR A 288 19.95 -7.06 -10.38
CA THR A 288 19.38 -5.82 -9.88
C THR A 288 18.32 -6.14 -8.82
N PRO A 289 18.36 -5.50 -7.64
CA PRO A 289 17.35 -5.70 -6.62
C PRO A 289 15.93 -5.43 -7.13
N VAL A 290 14.97 -6.26 -6.70
CA VAL A 290 13.55 -6.11 -7.04
C VAL A 290 12.78 -5.70 -5.78
N PRO A 291 12.71 -4.39 -5.45
CA PRO A 291 12.05 -3.92 -4.24
C PRO A 291 10.53 -4.13 -4.32
N THR A 292 9.90 -4.25 -3.15
CA THR A 292 8.43 -4.29 -3.10
C THR A 292 7.82 -2.97 -3.63
N PRO A 293 6.77 -3.03 -4.48
CA PRO A 293 6.00 -1.85 -4.87
C PRO A 293 5.07 -1.37 -3.74
N TRP A 294 4.88 -2.18 -2.70
CA TRP A 294 3.94 -1.94 -1.62
C TRP A 294 4.65 -1.34 -0.39
N ARG A 295 4.15 -0.21 0.12
CA ARG A 295 4.77 0.55 1.24
C ARG A 295 6.28 0.84 1.05
N ARG A 296 6.74 0.96 -0.20
CA ARG A 296 8.13 1.23 -0.54
C ARG A 296 8.78 2.36 0.26
N GLY A 297 8.07 3.48 0.43
CA GLY A 297 8.58 4.63 1.19
C GLY A 297 8.77 4.40 2.69
N ALA A 298 8.09 3.40 3.27
CA ALA A 298 8.31 2.96 4.64
C ALA A 298 9.47 1.95 4.71
N VAL A 299 9.53 1.02 3.77
CA VAL A 299 10.62 0.03 3.66
C VAL A 299 11.97 0.72 3.44
N SER A 300 12.02 1.78 2.63
CA SER A 300 13.24 2.55 2.37
C SER A 300 13.74 3.37 3.56
N LEU A 301 13.06 3.33 4.72
CA LEU A 301 13.53 3.95 5.95
C LEU A 301 14.38 3.00 6.79
N VAL A 302 14.41 1.70 6.45
CA VAL A 302 15.25 0.71 7.14
C VAL A 302 16.55 0.58 6.37
N ASP A 303 17.68 0.74 7.06
CA ASP A 303 19.00 0.44 6.52
C ASP A 303 19.36 -1.02 6.75
N ARG A 304 19.01 -1.55 7.93
CA ARG A 304 19.26 -2.94 8.32
C ARG A 304 18.28 -3.39 9.40
N ALA A 305 17.83 -4.64 9.33
CA ALA A 305 17.22 -5.34 10.46
C ALA A 305 18.07 -6.56 10.80
N SER A 306 18.18 -6.89 12.08
CA SER A 306 18.99 -8.02 12.56
C SER A 306 18.39 -8.64 13.79
N ALA A 307 18.44 -9.97 13.84
CA ALA A 307 18.04 -10.77 14.99
C ALA A 307 19.26 -11.46 15.62
N GLY A 308 19.29 -11.56 16.94
CA GLY A 308 20.33 -12.28 17.68
C GLY A 308 20.00 -12.37 19.18
N ASP A 309 20.25 -13.54 19.79
CA ASP A 309 20.01 -13.80 21.21
C ASP A 309 18.57 -13.48 21.69
N GLY A 310 17.58 -13.58 20.80
CA GLY A 310 16.17 -13.24 21.08
C GLY A 310 15.86 -11.74 21.08
N GLU A 311 16.83 -10.90 20.72
CA GLU A 311 16.66 -9.46 20.54
C GLU A 311 16.55 -9.10 19.04
N LEU A 312 15.67 -8.16 18.74
CA LEU A 312 15.50 -7.58 17.40
C LEU A 312 16.05 -6.15 17.39
N GLY A 313 16.98 -5.88 16.47
CA GLY A 313 17.53 -4.56 16.21
C GLY A 313 17.16 -4.07 14.81
N ILE A 314 16.78 -2.79 14.70
CA ILE A 314 16.54 -2.13 13.41
C ILE A 314 17.33 -0.82 13.36
N GLU A 315 18.12 -0.66 12.30
CA GLU A 315 18.81 0.57 11.94
C GLU A 315 18.01 1.30 10.85
N PHE A 316 17.81 2.61 11.03
CA PHE A 316 16.99 3.44 10.16
C PHE A 316 17.82 4.52 9.47
N ALA A 317 17.38 4.90 8.26
CA ALA A 317 17.91 6.02 7.48
C ALA A 317 17.61 7.41 8.10
N THR A 318 17.13 7.45 9.34
CA THR A 318 16.75 8.67 10.07
C THR A 318 16.94 8.47 11.57
N ASP A 319 17.41 9.50 12.25
CA ASP A 319 17.52 9.59 13.71
C ASP A 319 16.24 10.13 14.37
N ARG A 320 15.16 10.35 13.61
CA ARG A 320 13.88 10.85 14.12
C ARG A 320 12.91 9.70 14.39
N PRO A 321 12.62 9.36 15.67
CA PRO A 321 11.72 8.24 15.99
C PRO A 321 10.34 8.35 15.35
N ALA A 322 9.78 9.57 15.26
CA ALA A 322 8.48 9.81 14.62
C ALA A 322 8.48 9.46 13.12
N VAL A 323 9.62 9.57 12.44
CA VAL A 323 9.79 9.16 11.03
C VAL A 323 10.01 7.66 10.98
N ALA A 324 10.96 7.14 11.78
CA ALA A 324 11.33 5.73 11.82
C ALA A 324 10.16 4.80 12.14
N ARG A 325 9.23 5.18 13.02
CA ARG A 325 8.03 4.39 13.37
C ARG A 325 7.18 3.99 12.15
N ARG A 326 7.24 4.73 11.05
CA ARG A 326 6.49 4.40 9.83
C ARG A 326 6.98 3.11 9.17
N ALA A 327 8.27 2.81 9.29
CA ALA A 327 8.84 1.54 8.83
C ALA A 327 8.28 0.35 9.60
N LEU A 328 7.82 0.56 10.84
CA LEU A 328 7.30 -0.48 11.73
C LEU A 328 5.83 -0.84 11.44
N GLU A 329 5.17 -0.10 10.54
CA GLU A 329 3.77 -0.33 10.14
C GLU A 329 3.62 -1.32 8.96
N VAL A 330 4.72 -1.91 8.49
CA VAL A 330 4.69 -2.95 7.45
C VAL A 330 4.33 -4.32 8.07
N PRO A 331 3.53 -5.17 7.42
CA PRO A 331 3.24 -6.53 7.85
C PRO A 331 4.53 -7.34 7.86
N ILE A 332 4.68 -8.13 8.91
CA ILE A 332 5.71 -9.15 9.01
C ILE A 332 5.27 -10.37 8.20
N LEU A 333 6.23 -10.94 7.48
CA LEU A 333 6.04 -12.06 6.58
C LEU A 333 6.79 -13.31 7.13
N PRO A 334 6.18 -14.51 7.03
CA PRO A 334 6.82 -15.75 7.46
C PRO A 334 8.00 -16.13 6.54
N GLU A 335 9.21 -16.18 7.08
CA GLU A 335 10.42 -16.50 6.32
C GLU A 335 10.31 -17.85 5.60
N HIS A 336 9.78 -18.85 6.30
CA HIS A 336 9.63 -20.22 5.82
C HIS A 336 8.62 -20.37 4.67
N VAL A 337 7.80 -19.36 4.40
CA VAL A 337 6.86 -19.35 3.27
C VAL A 337 7.42 -18.56 2.10
N TRP A 338 7.97 -17.36 2.35
CA TRP A 338 8.26 -16.41 1.29
C TRP A 338 9.61 -16.64 0.60
N THR A 339 10.55 -17.30 1.26
CA THR A 339 11.86 -17.64 0.68
C THR A 339 11.75 -18.54 -0.56
N GLU A 340 10.66 -19.30 -0.71
CA GLU A 340 10.45 -20.16 -1.88
C GLU A 340 10.09 -19.41 -3.18
N TYR A 341 9.75 -18.11 -3.10
CA TYR A 341 9.19 -17.34 -4.22
C TYR A 341 10.09 -16.20 -4.71
N THR A 342 11.41 -16.31 -4.49
CA THR A 342 12.42 -15.34 -4.91
C THR A 342 12.76 -15.39 -6.40
N GLY A 343 12.46 -16.52 -7.05
CA GLY A 343 12.78 -16.75 -8.45
C GLY A 343 11.98 -15.90 -9.43
N ALA A 344 12.39 -15.93 -10.71
CA ALA A 344 11.74 -15.21 -11.80
C ALA A 344 10.32 -15.73 -12.07
N ALA A 345 9.36 -14.81 -12.11
CA ALA A 345 8.02 -15.15 -12.51
C ALA A 345 7.92 -15.36 -14.02
N ASP A 346 7.42 -16.51 -14.44
CA ASP A 346 6.99 -16.73 -15.83
C ASP A 346 5.57 -16.17 -16.00
N LEU A 347 5.47 -15.02 -16.65
CA LEU A 347 4.21 -14.33 -16.88
C LEU A 347 4.00 -14.16 -18.38
N ALA A 348 2.98 -14.84 -18.90
CA ALA A 348 2.59 -14.73 -20.30
C ALA A 348 2.23 -13.28 -20.67
N GLY A 349 3.18 -12.57 -21.30
CA GLY A 349 2.99 -11.22 -21.84
C GLY A 349 3.34 -10.06 -20.90
N ILE A 350 4.15 -10.30 -19.86
CA ILE A 350 4.58 -9.25 -18.91
C ILE A 350 6.09 -9.02 -19.06
N ASP A 351 6.47 -8.00 -19.82
CA ASP A 351 7.84 -7.46 -19.81
C ASP A 351 7.94 -6.41 -18.70
N ILE A 352 8.30 -6.83 -17.48
CA ILE A 352 8.71 -5.87 -16.43
C ILE A 352 10.18 -5.56 -16.66
N VAL A 353 10.48 -4.30 -16.95
CA VAL A 353 11.86 -3.80 -17.05
C VAL A 353 12.56 -4.07 -15.72
N GLY A 354 13.58 -4.93 -15.72
CA GLY A 354 14.32 -5.35 -14.52
C GLY A 354 13.96 -6.73 -13.96
N GLY A 355 12.97 -7.42 -14.52
CA GLY A 355 12.49 -8.71 -14.01
C GLY A 355 11.53 -8.56 -12.82
N THR A 356 10.69 -9.56 -12.58
CA THR A 356 9.82 -9.62 -11.39
C THR A 356 9.93 -10.99 -10.74
N THR A 357 9.64 -11.05 -9.44
CA THR A 357 9.72 -12.29 -8.66
C THR A 357 8.36 -12.96 -8.56
N GLU A 358 8.35 -14.27 -8.38
CA GLU A 358 7.12 -15.03 -8.12
C GLU A 358 6.38 -14.46 -6.90
N ALA A 359 7.11 -13.99 -5.90
CA ALA A 359 6.60 -13.37 -4.69
C ALA A 359 5.67 -12.17 -4.96
N LEU A 360 5.96 -11.36 -5.97
CA LEU A 360 5.17 -10.16 -6.28
C LEU A 360 3.87 -10.47 -7.03
N VAL A 361 3.83 -11.56 -7.80
CA VAL A 361 2.72 -11.87 -8.72
C VAL A 361 1.85 -13.04 -8.28
N ARG A 362 2.36 -13.87 -7.36
CA ARG A 362 1.61 -14.93 -6.71
C ARG A 362 0.32 -14.39 -6.11
N ALA A 363 -0.79 -15.12 -6.32
CA ALA A 363 -2.09 -14.75 -5.77
C ALA A 363 -2.24 -15.02 -4.26
N ASN A 364 -1.33 -15.82 -3.67
CA ASN A 364 -1.33 -16.21 -2.26
C ASN A 364 -2.71 -16.74 -1.82
N GLN A 365 -3.14 -17.86 -2.42
CA GLN A 365 -4.51 -18.36 -2.22
C GLN A 365 -4.79 -18.85 -0.80
N GLU A 366 -3.78 -19.39 -0.14
CA GLU A 366 -3.81 -19.88 1.24
C GLU A 366 -2.81 -19.05 2.07
N PRO A 367 -3.18 -17.83 2.48
CA PRO A 367 -2.26 -16.92 3.15
C PRO A 367 -1.95 -17.43 4.56
N VAL A 368 -0.66 -17.50 4.89
CA VAL A 368 -0.18 -17.66 6.26
C VAL A 368 0.27 -16.30 6.76
N GLY A 369 -0.34 -15.83 7.84
CA GLY A 369 0.05 -14.59 8.53
C GLY A 369 -0.02 -14.76 10.04
N SER A 370 0.12 -13.67 10.78
CA SER A 370 0.18 -13.66 12.26
C SER A 370 -0.93 -12.79 12.87
N GLY A 371 -1.88 -12.35 12.05
CA GLY A 371 -2.97 -11.48 12.43
C GLY A 371 -4.03 -12.14 13.31
N PRO A 372 -4.90 -11.34 13.94
CA PRO A 372 -5.94 -11.82 14.85
C PRO A 372 -7.05 -12.60 14.14
N LEU A 373 -7.11 -12.52 12.80
CA LEU A 373 -7.98 -13.35 11.97
C LEU A 373 -7.14 -14.25 11.05
N GLN A 374 -7.57 -15.49 10.87
CA GLN A 374 -6.97 -16.45 9.92
C GLN A 374 -7.92 -16.76 8.77
N PHE A 375 -7.33 -17.15 7.64
CA PHE A 375 -8.07 -17.53 6.44
C PHE A 375 -8.75 -18.90 6.59
N VAL A 376 -10.00 -19.01 6.16
CA VAL A 376 -10.74 -20.28 6.12
C VAL A 376 -11.06 -20.70 4.69
N SER A 377 -11.65 -19.79 3.90
CA SER A 377 -11.99 -20.07 2.50
C SER A 377 -12.31 -18.80 1.74
N ALA A 378 -12.20 -18.86 0.41
CA ALA A 378 -12.71 -17.84 -0.49
C ALA A 378 -13.54 -18.47 -1.60
N THR A 379 -14.58 -17.78 -2.01
CA THR A 379 -15.25 -18.01 -3.30
C THR A 379 -15.05 -16.76 -4.12
N GLU A 380 -14.34 -16.89 -5.23
CA GLU A 380 -13.99 -15.76 -6.10
C GLU A 380 -15.23 -14.93 -6.46
N ASP A 381 -15.07 -13.61 -6.32
CA ASP A 381 -16.10 -12.60 -6.56
C ASP A 381 -17.41 -12.81 -5.79
N ARG A 382 -17.38 -13.57 -4.68
CA ARG A 382 -18.57 -13.86 -3.86
C ARG A 382 -18.38 -13.74 -2.36
N SER A 383 -17.33 -14.32 -1.78
CA SER A 383 -17.13 -14.24 -0.33
C SER A 383 -15.73 -14.60 0.12
N LEU A 384 -15.30 -14.01 1.23
CA LEU A 384 -14.10 -14.37 1.99
C LEU A 384 -14.51 -14.72 3.42
N VAL A 385 -14.11 -15.89 3.90
CA VAL A 385 -14.38 -16.38 5.26
C VAL A 385 -13.10 -16.35 6.05
N LEU A 386 -13.13 -15.62 7.16
CA LEU A 386 -12.08 -15.53 8.16
C LEU A 386 -12.62 -15.96 9.53
N GLU A 387 -11.75 -16.37 10.42
CA GLU A 387 -12.11 -16.68 11.81
C GLU A 387 -11.06 -16.17 12.78
N ALA A 388 -11.45 -16.00 14.04
CA ALA A 388 -10.51 -15.56 15.07
C ALA A 388 -9.40 -16.61 15.25
N PHE A 389 -8.16 -16.15 15.35
CA PHE A 389 -7.02 -17.02 15.56
C PHE A 389 -6.72 -17.16 17.06
N GLU A 390 -7.02 -18.33 17.64
CA GLU A 390 -6.93 -18.55 19.09
C GLU A 390 -5.49 -18.50 19.64
N SER A 391 -4.50 -18.73 18.78
CA SER A 391 -3.07 -18.62 19.13
C SER A 391 -2.54 -17.19 19.10
N HIS A 392 -3.34 -16.21 18.66
CA HIS A 392 -2.95 -14.80 18.65
C HIS A 392 -2.74 -14.26 20.06
N PHE A 393 -1.79 -13.34 20.23
CA PHE A 393 -1.46 -12.77 21.54
C PHE A 393 -2.66 -12.06 22.23
N LEU A 394 -3.58 -11.43 21.48
CA LEU A 394 -4.80 -10.84 22.05
C LEU A 394 -5.76 -11.92 22.58
N ALA A 395 -5.89 -13.04 21.86
CA ALA A 395 -6.71 -14.16 22.33
C ALA A 395 -6.12 -14.83 23.58
N ARG A 396 -4.81 -14.71 23.78
CA ARG A 396 -4.08 -15.17 24.99
C ARG A 396 -4.04 -14.13 26.12
N GLY A 397 -4.60 -12.94 25.91
CA GLY A 397 -4.66 -11.87 26.92
C GLY A 397 -3.37 -11.07 27.09
N ASP A 398 -2.49 -11.04 26.08
CA ASP A 398 -1.29 -10.18 26.07
C ASP A 398 -1.57 -8.85 25.38
N ASP A 399 -2.37 -8.01 26.03
CA ASP A 399 -2.91 -6.73 25.53
C ASP A 399 -2.19 -5.49 26.09
N GLU A 400 -1.10 -5.67 26.84
CA GLU A 400 -0.41 -4.59 27.55
C GLU A 400 -0.04 -3.40 26.62
N GLY A 401 -0.62 -2.23 26.85
CA GLY A 401 -0.33 -1.03 26.05
C GLY A 401 -1.15 -0.90 24.76
N ILE A 402 -2.03 -1.86 24.47
CA ILE A 402 -3.04 -1.76 23.41
C ILE A 402 -4.25 -0.99 23.95
N PRO A 403 -4.69 0.10 23.30
CA PRO A 403 -5.80 0.90 23.78
C PRO A 403 -7.14 0.19 23.59
N ASP A 404 -8.08 0.43 24.51
CA ASP A 404 -9.49 0.08 24.32
C ASP A 404 -10.05 0.78 23.07
N PRO A 405 -10.98 0.15 22.32
CA PRO A 405 -11.57 -1.17 22.54
C PRO A 405 -10.80 -2.30 21.83
N TYR A 406 -9.54 -2.08 21.45
CA TYR A 406 -8.79 -3.02 20.61
C TYR A 406 -8.03 -4.10 21.38
N ALA A 407 -8.05 -4.01 22.72
CA ALA A 407 -7.43 -4.97 23.63
C ALA A 407 -8.21 -6.30 23.69
N ASP A 408 -9.51 -6.28 23.42
CA ASP A 408 -10.35 -7.47 23.44
C ASP A 408 -10.19 -8.30 22.14
N PRO A 409 -10.17 -9.64 22.24
CA PRO A 409 -10.07 -10.50 21.06
C PRO A 409 -11.28 -10.31 20.13
N PRO A 410 -11.09 -10.40 18.79
CA PRO A 410 -12.18 -10.21 17.85
C PRO A 410 -13.31 -11.22 18.05
N CYS A 411 -14.48 -10.87 17.55
CA CYS A 411 -15.58 -11.80 17.35
C CYS A 411 -15.11 -13.13 16.73
N ALA A 412 -15.52 -14.27 17.31
CA ALA A 412 -15.05 -15.62 16.94
C ALA A 412 -15.08 -15.98 15.43
N ARG A 413 -15.88 -15.31 14.60
CA ARG A 413 -15.93 -15.56 13.14
C ARG A 413 -16.40 -14.34 12.33
N ALA A 414 -15.69 -14.04 11.23
CA ALA A 414 -16.03 -12.96 10.30
C ALA A 414 -16.17 -13.48 8.84
N ARG A 415 -17.33 -13.30 8.21
CA ARG A 415 -17.57 -13.67 6.81
C ARG A 415 -17.88 -12.44 5.99
N ALA A 416 -16.90 -11.95 5.24
CA ALA A 416 -17.10 -10.88 4.28
C ALA A 416 -17.79 -11.43 3.02
N THR A 417 -18.84 -10.75 2.57
CA THR A 417 -19.62 -11.10 1.37
C THR A 417 -19.70 -9.94 0.40
#